data_AF-A0A661WQN6-F1
#
_entry.id   AF-A0A661WQN6-F1
#
_cell.length_a   1.000
_cell.length_b   1.000
_cell.length_c   1.000
_cell.angle_alpha   90.00
_cell.angle_beta   90.00
_cell.angle_gamma   90.00
#
_symmetry.space_group_name_H-M   'P 1'
#
loop_
_entity.id
_entity.type
_entity.pdbx_description
1 polymer ?
#
loop_
_entity_poly.entity_id
_entity_poly.type
_entity_poly.pdbx_seq_one_letter_code
_entity_poly.pdbx_strand_id
1 'polypeptide(L)'
;MKTNINYMPERKIETRWLTGENPKGRKGAAGKKRHGRKGAAFVTLPAKGEYVIADIKGSGTIRRIWSTFSNFEPDILRSLTIEMYWDDSKKPAVQAPLPDFFGHTFGGMATFENIFFSSPKGTSFNCIIPMSFRKNAKIIIKNQAKIDLVMFYEVDVTIGEVHGDNMLYFHSHWRRENFTKLREDFTILPKVEGRGKFLGCNL
;
A
#
# COMPACT_ATOMS: atom_id res chain seq x y z
N MET A 1 -21.28 -9.64 -5.49
CA MET A 1 -22.14 -8.69 -6.22
C MET A 1 -21.43 -8.41 -7.54
N LYS A 2 -21.95 -8.87 -8.69
CA LYS A 2 -21.36 -8.53 -10.00
C LYS A 2 -21.73 -7.07 -10.28
N THR A 3 -20.76 -6.16 -10.18
CA THR A 3 -20.99 -4.76 -10.55
C THR A 3 -21.18 -4.71 -12.06
N ASN A 4 -22.42 -4.50 -12.49
CA ASN A 4 -22.76 -4.34 -13.91
C ASN A 4 -22.24 -2.97 -14.37
N ILE A 5 -21.37 -2.95 -15.38
CA ILE A 5 -20.72 -1.73 -15.89
C ILE A 5 -21.70 -0.67 -16.42
N ASN A 6 -22.94 -1.08 -16.73
CA ASN A 6 -23.94 -0.20 -17.33
C ASN A 6 -24.79 0.56 -16.30
N TYR A 7 -24.62 0.29 -15.00
CA TYR A 7 -25.43 0.91 -13.96
C TYR A 7 -24.56 1.64 -12.95
N MET A 8 -25.02 2.83 -12.57
CA MET A 8 -24.43 3.55 -11.44
C MET A 8 -24.60 2.71 -10.17
N PRO A 9 -23.63 2.75 -9.25
CA PRO A 9 -23.79 2.11 -7.95
C PRO A 9 -25.04 2.64 -7.25
N GLU A 10 -25.84 1.74 -6.67
CA GLU A 10 -27.06 2.10 -5.92
C GLU A 10 -26.79 3.05 -4.75
N ARG A 11 -25.55 3.03 -4.23
CA ARG A 11 -25.10 3.89 -3.13
C ARG A 11 -24.16 4.96 -3.64
N LYS A 12 -24.15 6.12 -2.97
CA LYS A 12 -23.27 7.24 -3.25
C LYS A 12 -21.83 6.93 -2.82
N ILE A 13 -21.16 6.08 -3.59
CA ILE A 13 -19.74 5.77 -3.47
C ILE A 13 -18.98 6.77 -4.35
N GLU A 14 -17.88 7.29 -3.83
CA GLU A 14 -17.05 8.24 -4.56
C GLU A 14 -15.63 7.70 -4.74
N THR A 15 -15.10 7.74 -5.95
CA THR A 15 -13.69 7.40 -6.20
C THR A 15 -12.80 8.61 -5.95
N ARG A 16 -11.65 8.37 -5.32
CA ARG A 16 -10.64 9.37 -4.98
C ARG A 16 -9.26 8.80 -5.30
N TRP A 17 -8.35 9.69 -5.68
CA TRP A 17 -6.96 9.38 -5.98
C TRP A 17 -6.06 10.28 -5.15
N LEU A 18 -5.28 9.69 -4.26
CA LEU A 18 -4.30 10.39 -3.44
C LEU A 18 -2.94 10.30 -4.14
N THR A 19 -2.32 11.43 -4.36
CA THR A 19 -1.01 11.55 -5.04
C THR A 19 -0.18 12.63 -4.35
N GLY A 20 1.10 12.77 -4.74
CA GLY A 20 1.95 13.86 -4.24
C GLY A 20 1.36 15.27 -4.44
N GLU A 21 0.63 15.50 -5.54
CA GLU A 21 0.00 16.79 -5.84
C GLU A 21 -1.40 16.93 -5.19
N ASN A 22 -2.06 15.81 -4.87
CA ASN A 22 -3.36 15.80 -4.22
C ASN A 22 -3.38 14.81 -3.04
N PRO A 23 -2.64 15.10 -1.95
CA PRO A 23 -2.47 14.14 -0.85
C PRO A 23 -3.77 13.88 -0.09
N LYS A 24 -4.77 14.77 -0.19
CA LYS A 24 -6.10 14.61 0.42
C LYS A 24 -7.14 14.02 -0.55
N GLY A 25 -6.76 13.69 -1.78
CA GLY A 25 -7.64 13.12 -2.78
C GLY A 25 -8.86 13.97 -3.16
N ARG A 26 -8.84 15.28 -2.91
CA ARG A 26 -10.02 16.15 -3.10
C ARG A 26 -10.41 16.28 -4.56
N LYS A 27 -11.71 16.36 -4.85
CA LYS A 27 -12.25 16.53 -6.21
C LYS A 27 -11.67 17.80 -6.85
N GLY A 28 -11.09 17.66 -8.04
CA GLY A 28 -10.54 18.78 -8.81
C GLY A 28 -9.40 19.53 -8.13
N ALA A 29 -8.64 18.89 -7.23
CA ALA A 29 -7.52 19.54 -6.53
C ALA A 29 -6.14 19.19 -7.11
N ALA A 30 -6.02 18.14 -7.92
CA ALA A 30 -4.78 17.78 -8.64
C ALA A 30 -4.54 18.71 -9.85
N GLY A 31 -3.30 18.76 -10.35
CA GLY A 31 -2.93 19.50 -11.56
C GLY A 31 -3.02 21.02 -11.47
N LYS A 32 -3.12 21.60 -10.26
CA LYS A 32 -3.30 23.06 -10.11
C LYS A 32 -1.98 23.83 -10.13
N LYS A 33 -0.85 23.19 -9.86
CA LYS A 33 0.41 23.89 -9.58
C LYS A 33 1.03 24.56 -10.82
N ARG A 34 0.67 24.13 -12.04
CA ARG A 34 1.13 24.74 -13.30
C ARG A 34 -0.05 25.09 -14.22
N HIS A 35 -0.95 25.96 -13.77
CA HIS A 35 -2.09 26.47 -14.58
C HIS A 35 -2.95 25.36 -15.22
N GLY A 36 -3.31 24.34 -14.43
CA GLY A 36 -4.05 23.18 -14.92
C GLY A 36 -3.17 22.01 -15.40
N ARG A 37 -1.84 22.14 -15.35
CA ARG A 37 -0.88 21.06 -15.60
C ARG A 37 -0.29 20.51 -14.30
N LYS A 38 0.07 19.23 -14.32
CA LYS A 38 0.79 18.53 -13.23
C LYS A 38 2.09 19.28 -12.92
N GLY A 39 2.23 19.78 -11.69
CA GLY A 39 3.40 20.54 -11.26
C GLY A 39 4.20 19.91 -10.11
N ALA A 40 3.72 18.81 -9.55
CA ALA A 40 4.40 18.05 -8.49
C ALA A 40 4.26 16.55 -8.79
N ALA A 41 5.12 16.03 -9.66
CA ALA A 41 5.00 14.65 -10.13
C ALA A 41 5.42 13.61 -9.09
N PHE A 42 6.32 14.02 -8.19
CA PHE A 42 6.89 13.20 -7.14
C PHE A 42 6.90 13.97 -5.83
N VAL A 43 7.22 13.25 -4.76
CA VAL A 43 7.52 13.78 -3.44
C VAL A 43 8.94 13.38 -3.04
N THR A 44 9.54 14.14 -2.13
CA THR A 44 10.78 13.72 -1.47
C THR A 44 10.41 12.91 -0.23
N LEU A 45 10.89 11.68 -0.18
CA LEU A 45 10.86 10.83 1.01
C LEU A 45 12.19 11.05 1.77
N PRO A 46 12.18 11.79 2.89
CA PRO A 46 13.41 12.22 3.54
C PRO A 46 14.22 11.05 4.12
N ALA A 47 15.54 11.18 4.13
CA ALA A 47 16.46 10.29 4.83
C ALA A 47 16.07 10.17 6.31
N LYS A 48 16.09 8.96 6.85
CA LYS A 48 15.72 8.67 8.26
C LYS A 48 14.34 9.22 8.66
N GLY A 49 13.44 9.42 7.71
CA GLY A 49 12.12 10.00 7.92
C GLY A 49 10.99 9.14 7.39
N GLU A 50 9.83 9.75 7.27
CA GLU A 50 8.62 9.07 6.79
C GLU A 50 7.76 10.01 5.94
N TYR A 51 6.91 9.42 5.12
CA TYR A 51 5.93 10.12 4.31
C TYR A 51 4.57 9.42 4.38
N VAL A 52 3.53 10.19 4.69
CA VAL A 52 2.15 9.68 4.72
C VAL A 52 1.58 9.75 3.30
N ILE A 53 1.48 8.59 2.64
CA ILE A 53 0.94 8.53 1.27
C ILE A 53 -0.59 8.52 1.25
N ALA A 54 -1.23 8.13 2.37
CA ALA A 54 -2.67 8.20 2.55
C ALA A 54 -3.04 8.47 4.01
N ASP A 55 -3.95 9.43 4.24
CA ASP A 55 -4.68 9.65 5.50
C ASP A 55 -6.14 9.94 5.15
N ILE A 56 -6.97 8.91 5.21
CA ILE A 56 -8.33 8.91 4.70
C ILE A 56 -9.28 8.82 5.88
N LYS A 57 -10.27 9.72 5.94
CA LYS A 57 -11.33 9.70 6.96
C LYS A 57 -12.64 9.18 6.37
N GLY A 58 -13.45 8.56 7.20
CA GLY A 58 -14.70 7.89 6.81
C GLY A 58 -14.49 6.43 6.44
N SER A 59 -15.57 5.76 6.04
CA SER A 59 -15.52 4.37 5.56
C SER A 59 -15.12 4.31 4.08
N GLY A 60 -14.46 3.23 3.69
CA GLY A 60 -14.02 3.05 2.32
C GLY A 60 -13.25 1.77 2.07
N THR A 61 -12.72 1.65 0.86
CA THR A 61 -11.84 0.54 0.46
C THR A 61 -10.72 1.07 -0.43
N ILE A 62 -9.48 0.81 -0.03
CA ILE A 62 -8.32 1.04 -0.89
C ILE A 62 -8.37 0.01 -2.01
N ARG A 63 -8.32 0.48 -3.26
CA ARG A 63 -8.48 -0.32 -4.47
C ARG A 63 -7.16 -0.59 -5.17
N ARG A 64 -6.22 0.36 -5.09
CA ARG A 64 -4.88 0.23 -5.66
C ARG A 64 -3.88 1.06 -4.88
N ILE A 65 -2.70 0.51 -4.71
CA ILE A 65 -1.50 1.24 -4.28
C ILE A 65 -0.48 1.05 -5.39
N TRP A 66 0.03 2.16 -5.92
CA TRP A 66 1.13 2.16 -6.87
C TRP A 66 2.23 3.10 -6.39
N SER A 67 3.49 2.67 -6.54
CA SER A 67 4.63 3.57 -6.40
C SER A 67 5.82 3.17 -7.27
N THR A 68 6.73 4.13 -7.47
CA THR A 68 8.07 3.91 -8.02
C THR A 68 9.04 4.93 -7.40
N PHE A 69 10.33 4.60 -7.39
CA PHE A 69 11.38 5.41 -6.80
C PHE A 69 12.43 5.81 -7.84
N SER A 70 13.26 6.79 -7.51
CA SER A 70 14.40 7.19 -8.35
C SER A 70 15.62 6.28 -8.24
N ASN A 71 15.69 5.44 -7.21
CA ASN A 71 16.82 4.54 -6.97
C ASN A 71 16.28 3.16 -6.61
N PHE A 72 16.79 2.13 -7.31
CA PHE A 72 16.40 0.74 -7.18
C PHE A 72 17.55 -0.15 -6.64
N GLU A 73 18.60 0.44 -6.07
CA GLU A 73 19.63 -0.32 -5.39
C GLU A 73 18.99 -1.18 -4.29
N PRO A 74 19.24 -2.51 -4.26
CA PRO A 74 18.54 -3.43 -3.38
C PRO A 74 18.57 -3.02 -1.91
N ASP A 75 19.74 -2.62 -1.39
CA ASP A 75 19.90 -2.22 0.00
C ASP A 75 19.11 -0.94 0.36
N ILE A 76 19.00 -0.01 -0.59
CA ILE A 76 18.22 1.22 -0.42
C ILE A 76 16.73 0.87 -0.37
N LEU A 77 16.23 0.10 -1.33
CA LEU A 77 14.84 -0.36 -1.33
C LEU A 77 14.52 -1.16 -0.07
N ARG A 78 15.46 -2.00 0.37
CA ARG A 78 15.27 -2.88 1.53
C ARG A 78 15.29 -2.14 2.87
N SER A 79 15.75 -0.89 2.88
CA SER A 79 15.64 0.05 4.00
C SER A 79 14.27 0.76 4.09
N LEU A 80 13.40 0.59 3.09
CA LEU A 80 12.07 1.16 3.08
C LEU A 80 11.09 0.22 3.77
N THR A 81 10.16 0.79 4.55
CA THR A 81 9.10 0.04 5.23
C THR A 81 7.75 0.65 4.88
N ILE A 82 6.76 -0.18 4.59
CA ILE A 82 5.36 0.22 4.48
C ILE A 82 4.62 -0.13 5.77
N GLU A 83 3.83 0.82 6.27
CA GLU A 83 2.93 0.63 7.40
C GLU A 83 1.52 1.04 7.02
N MET A 84 0.54 0.22 7.38
CA MET A 84 -0.88 0.52 7.18
C MET A 84 -1.66 0.35 8.48
N TYR A 85 -2.52 1.32 8.77
CA TYR A 85 -3.34 1.40 9.96
C TYR A 85 -4.81 1.54 9.58
N TRP A 86 -5.66 0.78 10.25
CA TRP A 86 -7.10 0.80 10.05
C TRP A 86 -7.81 1.27 11.32
N ASP A 87 -8.84 2.09 11.15
CA ASP A 87 -9.85 2.44 12.15
C ASP A 87 -9.28 2.86 13.52
N ASP A 88 -8.35 3.83 13.50
CA ASP A 88 -7.67 4.38 14.68
C ASP A 88 -6.79 3.39 15.45
N SER A 89 -6.49 2.22 14.88
CA SER A 89 -5.55 1.28 15.50
C SER A 89 -4.19 1.94 15.74
N LYS A 90 -3.68 1.80 16.97
CA LYS A 90 -2.33 2.25 17.34
C LYS A 90 -1.23 1.34 16.78
N LYS A 91 -1.57 0.08 16.47
CA LYS A 91 -0.64 -0.91 15.91
C LYS A 91 -0.89 -1.03 14.40
N PRO A 92 0.16 -1.04 13.56
CA PRO A 92 -0.01 -1.25 12.13
C PRO A 92 -0.54 -2.66 11.90
N ALA A 93 -1.57 -2.78 11.06
CA ALA A 93 -2.09 -4.06 10.61
C ALA A 93 -1.20 -4.68 9.52
N VAL A 94 -0.53 -3.83 8.75
CA VAL A 94 0.49 -4.19 7.77
C VAL A 94 1.76 -3.48 8.18
N GLN A 95 2.84 -4.22 8.39
CA GLN A 95 4.18 -3.69 8.56
C GLN A 95 5.15 -4.66 7.91
N ALA A 96 5.80 -4.21 6.85
CA ALA A 96 6.78 -5.00 6.14
C ALA A 96 7.76 -4.08 5.41
N PRO A 97 8.97 -4.58 5.12
CA PRO A 97 9.84 -3.97 4.13
C PRO A 97 9.07 -3.78 2.82
N LEU A 98 9.14 -2.57 2.28
CA LEU A 98 8.36 -2.17 1.12
C LEU A 98 8.57 -3.13 -0.07
N PRO A 99 9.79 -3.47 -0.50
CA PRO A 99 9.94 -4.34 -1.66
C PRO A 99 9.37 -5.74 -1.42
N ASP A 100 9.58 -6.34 -0.25
CA ASP A 100 9.05 -7.66 0.11
C ASP A 100 7.52 -7.71 0.09
N PHE A 101 6.85 -6.66 0.59
CA PHE A 101 5.39 -6.54 0.55
C PHE A 101 4.83 -6.61 -0.88
N PHE A 102 5.55 -6.02 -1.83
CA PHE A 102 5.19 -5.97 -3.24
C PHE A 102 5.79 -7.10 -4.07
N GLY A 103 6.33 -8.17 -3.45
CA GLY A 103 6.84 -9.33 -4.19
C GLY A 103 8.29 -9.23 -4.67
N HIS A 104 9.04 -8.20 -4.26
CA HIS A 104 10.45 -8.02 -4.59
C HIS A 104 11.36 -8.41 -3.42
N THR A 105 11.53 -9.71 -3.21
CA THR A 105 12.34 -10.23 -2.10
C THR A 105 13.77 -9.64 -2.13
N PHE A 106 14.26 -9.19 -0.98
CA PHE A 106 15.57 -8.51 -0.82
C PHE A 106 15.79 -7.25 -1.68
N GLY A 107 14.73 -6.63 -2.21
CA GLY A 107 14.88 -5.49 -3.14
C GLY A 107 15.26 -5.91 -4.57
N GLY A 108 15.24 -7.21 -4.87
CA GLY A 108 15.45 -7.75 -6.20
C GLY A 108 14.26 -7.45 -7.11
N MET A 109 14.37 -6.36 -7.86
CA MET A 109 13.33 -5.97 -8.81
C MET A 109 13.27 -6.95 -9.98
N ALA A 110 12.07 -7.40 -10.33
CA ALA A 110 11.82 -8.34 -11.41
C ALA A 110 10.52 -8.02 -12.13
N THR A 111 10.40 -8.37 -13.41
CA THR A 111 9.11 -8.24 -14.09
C THR A 111 8.24 -9.43 -13.71
N PHE A 112 7.07 -9.16 -13.14
CA PHE A 112 6.08 -10.20 -12.83
C PHE A 112 4.67 -9.62 -12.74
N GLU A 113 3.68 -10.50 -12.78
CA GLU A 113 2.28 -10.18 -12.54
C GLU A 113 1.57 -11.39 -11.91
N ASN A 114 0.68 -11.12 -10.97
CA ASN A 114 -0.31 -12.06 -10.45
C ASN A 114 -1.63 -11.31 -10.21
N ILE A 115 -2.64 -12.01 -9.67
CA ILE A 115 -3.98 -11.44 -9.46
C ILE A 115 -4.01 -10.19 -8.54
N PHE A 116 -2.99 -9.99 -7.70
CA PHE A 116 -2.94 -8.93 -6.70
C PHE A 116 -1.77 -7.96 -6.86
N PHE A 117 -0.67 -8.40 -7.44
CA PHE A 117 0.57 -7.64 -7.53
C PHE A 117 1.12 -7.67 -8.94
N SER A 118 1.77 -6.59 -9.36
CA SER A 118 2.45 -6.53 -10.65
C SER A 118 3.62 -5.57 -10.60
N SER A 119 4.68 -5.88 -11.33
CA SER A 119 5.80 -4.98 -11.57
C SER A 119 6.15 -4.95 -13.06
N PRO A 120 5.36 -4.23 -13.89
CA PRO A 120 5.69 -4.06 -15.29
C PRO A 120 7.10 -3.47 -15.44
N LYS A 121 7.92 -4.06 -16.31
CA LYS A 121 9.32 -3.68 -16.54
C LYS A 121 10.21 -3.72 -15.27
N GLY A 122 9.78 -4.37 -14.19
CA GLY A 122 10.55 -4.46 -12.95
C GLY A 122 10.82 -3.12 -12.27
N THR A 123 9.94 -2.13 -12.42
CA THR A 123 10.15 -0.77 -11.88
C THR A 123 8.90 -0.23 -11.18
N SER A 124 7.93 -1.10 -10.85
CA SER A 124 6.65 -0.67 -10.28
C SER A 124 6.29 -1.51 -9.06
N PHE A 125 5.89 -0.83 -7.99
CA PHE A 125 5.30 -1.44 -6.82
C PHE A 125 3.78 -1.29 -6.93
N ASN A 126 3.10 -2.25 -7.56
CA ASN A 126 1.64 -2.21 -7.75
C ASN A 126 0.96 -3.29 -6.90
N CYS A 127 -0.09 -2.91 -6.18
CA CYS A 127 -0.95 -3.79 -5.40
C CYS A 127 -2.41 -3.42 -5.59
N ILE A 128 -3.26 -4.39 -5.93
CA ILE A 128 -4.71 -4.24 -6.13
C ILE A 128 -5.54 -5.08 -5.14
N ILE A 129 -4.93 -5.52 -4.04
CA ILE A 129 -5.67 -6.16 -2.94
C ILE A 129 -6.67 -5.14 -2.38
N PRO A 130 -7.98 -5.45 -2.31
CA PRO A 130 -8.96 -4.57 -1.69
C PRO A 130 -8.74 -4.51 -0.17
N MET A 131 -8.50 -3.31 0.37
CA MET A 131 -8.26 -3.10 1.82
C MET A 131 -9.36 -2.20 2.38
N SER A 132 -10.39 -2.81 2.96
CA SER A 132 -11.55 -2.11 3.52
C SER A 132 -11.31 -1.58 4.93
N PHE A 133 -11.93 -0.45 5.26
CA PHE A 133 -11.87 0.22 6.57
C PHE A 133 -13.20 0.93 6.87
N ARG A 134 -13.55 1.12 8.15
CA ARG A 134 -14.86 1.65 8.58
C ARG A 134 -14.83 3.11 9.02
N LYS A 135 -13.73 3.58 9.59
CA LYS A 135 -13.56 4.91 10.18
C LYS A 135 -12.43 5.68 9.53
N ASN A 136 -11.29 5.04 9.30
CA ASN A 136 -10.16 5.64 8.60
C ASN A 136 -9.12 4.61 8.15
N ALA A 137 -8.26 5.06 7.25
CA ALA A 137 -7.06 4.36 6.83
C ALA A 137 -5.88 5.33 6.80
N LYS A 138 -4.72 4.87 7.28
CA LYS A 138 -3.45 5.59 7.16
C LYS A 138 -2.39 4.67 6.56
N ILE A 139 -1.70 5.13 5.52
CA ILE A 139 -0.55 4.43 4.93
C ILE A 139 0.67 5.34 5.01
N ILE A 140 1.76 4.78 5.52
CA ILE A 140 3.03 5.46 5.74
C ILE A 140 4.13 4.66 5.03
N ILE A 141 5.04 5.37 4.36
CA ILE A 141 6.31 4.80 3.90
C ILE A 141 7.42 5.44 4.75
N LYS A 142 8.23 4.60 5.39
CA LYS A 142 9.38 5.01 6.19
C LYS A 142 10.66 4.75 5.40
N ASN A 143 11.59 5.69 5.45
CA ASN A 143 12.91 5.60 4.83
C ASN A 143 13.98 5.52 5.90
N GLN A 144 14.60 4.35 6.03
CA GLN A 144 15.70 4.14 6.97
C GLN A 144 17.07 4.35 6.34
N ALA A 145 17.16 4.69 5.04
CA ALA A 145 18.42 5.05 4.40
C ALA A 145 18.95 6.40 4.93
N LYS A 146 20.21 6.68 4.59
CA LYS A 146 20.90 7.95 4.88
C LYS A 146 20.76 8.98 3.75
N ILE A 147 19.94 8.68 2.74
CA ILE A 147 19.72 9.54 1.59
C ILE A 147 18.23 9.80 1.39
N ASP A 148 17.93 10.97 0.84
CA ASP A 148 16.59 11.29 0.37
C ASP A 148 16.27 10.47 -0.88
N LEU A 149 15.00 10.10 -1.05
CA LEU A 149 14.52 9.43 -2.24
C LEU A 149 13.42 10.23 -2.91
N VAL A 150 13.44 10.25 -4.23
CA VAL A 150 12.31 10.72 -5.01
C VAL A 150 11.32 9.56 -5.15
N MET A 151 10.08 9.79 -4.75
CA MET A 151 9.01 8.81 -4.79
C MET A 151 7.83 9.34 -5.61
N PHE A 152 7.36 8.52 -6.54
CA PHE A 152 6.10 8.70 -7.24
C PHE A 152 5.12 7.71 -6.64
N TYR A 153 3.87 8.13 -6.39
CA TYR A 153 2.87 7.22 -5.86
C TYR A 153 1.45 7.66 -6.22
N GLU A 154 0.56 6.68 -6.19
CA GLU A 154 -0.89 6.84 -6.29
C GLU A 154 -1.57 5.85 -5.34
N VAL A 155 -2.56 6.33 -4.60
CA VAL A 155 -3.46 5.48 -3.79
C VAL A 155 -4.89 5.74 -4.25
N ASP A 156 -5.49 4.72 -4.85
CA ASP A 156 -6.84 4.76 -5.38
C ASP A 156 -7.79 4.21 -4.32
N VAL A 157 -8.83 4.96 -3.97
CA VAL A 157 -9.76 4.60 -2.91
C VAL A 157 -11.20 4.94 -3.31
N THR A 158 -12.12 4.11 -2.87
CA THR A 158 -13.55 4.40 -2.86
C THR A 158 -13.98 4.76 -1.43
N ILE A 159 -14.64 5.91 -1.27
CA ILE A 159 -15.13 6.41 0.01
C ILE A 159 -16.66 6.37 0.07
N GLY A 160 -17.21 6.26 1.28
CA GLY A 160 -18.65 6.15 1.51
C GLY A 160 -19.17 4.72 1.33
N GLU A 161 -18.29 3.73 1.28
CA GLU A 161 -18.71 2.32 1.25
C GLU A 161 -19.27 1.89 2.61
N VAL A 162 -20.37 1.16 2.59
CA VAL A 162 -20.97 0.58 3.79
C VAL A 162 -20.63 -0.90 3.83
N HIS A 163 -19.75 -1.26 4.76
CA HIS A 163 -19.26 -2.61 4.97
C HIS A 163 -20.16 -3.35 5.97
N GLY A 164 -20.66 -4.53 5.61
CA GLY A 164 -21.42 -5.39 6.52
C GLY A 164 -20.56 -5.97 7.65
N ASP A 165 -21.18 -6.66 8.61
CA ASP A 165 -20.52 -7.15 9.83
C ASP A 165 -19.39 -8.16 9.55
N ASN A 166 -19.47 -8.90 8.44
CA ASN A 166 -18.50 -9.90 8.04
C ASN A 166 -17.28 -9.34 7.26
N MET A 167 -17.11 -8.01 7.21
CA MET A 167 -15.92 -7.41 6.57
C MET A 167 -14.65 -7.75 7.36
N LEU A 168 -13.58 -8.09 6.64
CA LEU A 168 -12.27 -8.43 7.19
C LEU A 168 -11.28 -7.30 6.90
N TYR A 169 -10.34 -7.07 7.82
CA TYR A 169 -9.22 -6.18 7.61
C TYR A 169 -8.07 -6.92 6.93
N PHE A 170 -7.32 -6.21 6.08
CA PHE A 170 -6.11 -6.74 5.50
C PHE A 170 -4.95 -6.61 6.49
N HIS A 171 -4.20 -7.70 6.66
CA HIS A 171 -3.04 -7.76 7.54
C HIS A 171 -1.85 -8.34 6.81
N SER A 172 -0.64 -7.96 7.25
CA SER A 172 0.59 -8.63 6.85
C SER A 172 1.40 -9.02 8.07
N HIS A 173 2.23 -10.04 7.91
CA HIS A 173 3.26 -10.39 8.86
C HIS A 173 4.57 -10.56 8.09
N TRP A 174 5.62 -9.86 8.52
CA TRP A 174 6.96 -10.05 7.98
C TRP A 174 7.86 -10.63 9.06
N ARG A 175 8.61 -11.67 8.69
CA ARG A 175 9.56 -12.35 9.55
C ARG A 175 10.81 -12.67 8.74
N ARG A 176 11.96 -12.63 9.41
CA ARG A 176 13.23 -13.13 8.91
C ARG A 176 13.86 -14.03 9.96
N GLU A 177 14.46 -15.12 9.51
CA GLU A 177 15.27 -16.01 10.33
C GLU A 177 16.59 -16.22 9.60
N ASN A 178 17.71 -15.94 10.26
CA ASN A 178 19.02 -16.05 9.65
C ASN A 178 20.06 -16.49 10.72
N PHE A 179 20.51 -17.74 10.75
CA PHE A 179 20.11 -18.88 9.90
C PHE A 179 18.85 -19.57 10.40
N THR A 180 18.16 -20.29 9.51
CA THR A 180 17.16 -21.29 9.90
C THR A 180 17.82 -22.45 10.63
N LYS A 181 17.10 -23.07 11.57
CA LYS A 181 17.61 -24.23 12.29
C LYS A 181 17.21 -25.54 11.62
N LEU A 182 18.15 -26.48 11.56
CA LEU A 182 17.91 -27.79 10.95
C LEU A 182 16.81 -28.54 11.73
N ARG A 183 15.82 -29.09 11.00
CA ARG A 183 14.63 -29.77 11.55
C ARG A 183 13.68 -28.88 12.36
N GLU A 184 13.79 -27.56 12.26
CA GLU A 184 12.77 -26.64 12.74
C GLU A 184 12.05 -25.99 11.53
N ASP A 185 10.72 -26.03 11.53
CA ASP A 185 9.92 -25.44 10.45
C ASP A 185 10.07 -23.91 10.42
N PHE A 186 10.32 -23.36 9.23
CA PHE A 186 10.27 -21.91 9.05
C PHE A 186 8.82 -21.44 9.14
N THR A 187 8.50 -20.74 10.23
CA THR A 187 7.15 -20.22 10.46
C THR A 187 6.88 -19.02 9.55
N ILE A 188 5.97 -19.18 8.58
CA ILE A 188 5.53 -18.10 7.67
C ILE A 188 4.60 -17.13 8.40
N LEU A 189 3.57 -17.67 9.06
CA LEU A 189 2.62 -16.91 9.86
C LEU A 189 2.56 -17.56 11.25
N PRO A 190 2.90 -16.83 12.33
CA PRO A 190 2.74 -17.37 13.68
C PRO A 190 1.26 -17.63 13.97
N LYS A 191 0.99 -18.35 15.06
CA LYS A 191 -0.38 -18.54 15.53
C LYS A 191 -1.03 -17.16 15.78
N VAL A 192 -2.16 -16.93 15.12
CA VAL A 192 -2.99 -15.74 15.30
C VAL A 192 -4.36 -16.16 15.85
N GLU A 193 -5.00 -15.27 16.60
CA GLU A 193 -6.34 -15.47 17.12
C GLU A 193 -7.34 -14.63 16.33
N GLY A 194 -8.48 -15.22 15.97
CA GLY A 194 -9.52 -14.55 15.20
C GLY A 194 -10.11 -15.42 14.09
N ARG A 195 -10.89 -14.80 13.20
CA ARG A 195 -11.48 -15.43 12.01
C ARG A 195 -11.03 -14.66 10.78
N GLY A 196 -10.60 -15.36 9.75
CA GLY A 196 -10.11 -14.74 8.52
C GLY A 196 -9.78 -15.75 7.45
N LYS A 197 -9.04 -15.30 6.45
CA LYS A 197 -8.56 -16.13 5.34
C LYS A 197 -7.08 -15.82 5.12
N PHE A 198 -6.28 -16.86 4.97
CA PHE A 198 -4.91 -16.71 4.52
C PHE A 198 -4.92 -16.43 3.02
N LEU A 199 -4.37 -15.28 2.61
CA LEU A 199 -4.40 -14.85 1.22
C LEU A 199 -3.21 -15.37 0.42
N GLY A 200 -2.04 -15.49 1.04
CA GLY A 200 -0.81 -15.94 0.41
C GLY A 200 0.44 -15.56 1.20
N CYS A 201 1.60 -15.97 0.69
CA CYS A 201 2.91 -15.57 1.18
C CYS A 201 3.87 -15.31 0.02
N ASN A 202 4.88 -14.49 0.30
CA ASN A 202 6.05 -14.31 -0.54
C ASN A 202 7.25 -14.79 0.28
N LEU A 203 8.15 -15.57 -0.33
CA LEU A 203 9.29 -16.22 0.33
C LEU A 203 10.60 -15.78 -0.32
#